data_AF-A0A2V8H812-F1
#
_entry.id   AF-A0A2V8H812-F1
#
_cell.length_a   1.000
_cell.length_b   1.000
_cell.length_c   1.000
_cell.angle_alpha   90.00
_cell.angle_beta   90.00
_cell.angle_gamma   90.00
#
_symmetry.space_group_name_H-M   'P 1'
#
loop_
_entity.id
_entity.type
_entity.pdbx_description
1 polymer ?
#
loop_
_entity_poly.entity_id
_entity_poly.type
_entity_poly.pdbx_seq_one_letter_code
_entity_poly.pdbx_strand_id
1 'polypeptide(L)'
;MQFITAALGVQCDFCHIVNQFDKDDKRNKKTAREMMQMVNTINQRDFEGRNRIDCASCHHGRNTPDRIPPLATELTPAEAAAAERARQQRMQQMGGPGRSDQPGPPPPAQPGPPPPQPGQPGAAPAQSGQPGAAPPPGQPGAPGQPGAGPGRGGQPAQAGPQRPAETLDQVIDKYVQALGGRDALEKIKTRVMSGTVTDRAQQTTPITVQEKLPASIRVETTGRQGAAFARVSIGTTGWAQTPQGARDLDGWQLSQAGRQADLGLPLNLKQRYASLRVVRYANIDGKDTIMLVGNTAPDVQEQLQFDKASGLLLRRTIATRTPLGQLPEQIDYSDYRDVNGVKVPFLVRYATWQNLQTEKFIDVKINAPVDDALFAKPGR
;
A
#
# COMPACT_ATOMS: atom_id res chain seq x y z
N MET A 1 -7.57 9.36 30.58
CA MET A 1 -7.52 8.51 29.36
C MET A 1 -7.85 9.24 28.06
N GLN A 2 -8.13 10.56 28.06
CA GLN A 2 -8.45 11.32 26.84
C GLN A 2 -7.36 11.24 25.75
N PHE A 3 -6.09 11.20 26.15
CA PHE A 3 -4.97 10.99 25.23
C PHE A 3 -5.10 9.69 24.43
N ILE A 4 -5.44 8.56 25.07
CA ILE A 4 -5.57 7.27 24.38
C ILE A 4 -6.76 7.30 23.42
N THR A 5 -7.88 7.88 23.84
CA THR A 5 -9.04 8.08 22.95
C THR A 5 -8.69 8.91 21.73
N ALA A 6 -7.96 10.02 21.90
CA ALA A 6 -7.53 10.86 20.78
C ALA A 6 -6.50 10.16 19.88
N ALA A 7 -5.51 9.47 20.46
CA ALA A 7 -4.46 8.79 19.71
C ALA A 7 -4.99 7.62 18.89
N LEU A 8 -5.93 6.83 19.44
CA LEU A 8 -6.48 5.63 18.80
C LEU A 8 -7.82 5.85 18.10
N GLY A 9 -8.50 6.99 18.30
CA GLY A 9 -9.83 7.23 17.74
C GLY A 9 -10.92 6.29 18.29
N VAL A 10 -10.82 5.88 19.56
CA VAL A 10 -11.77 4.94 20.20
C VAL A 10 -12.33 5.49 21.50
N GLN A 11 -13.51 4.99 21.88
CA GLN A 11 -14.15 5.32 23.15
C GLN A 11 -13.74 4.36 24.28
N CYS A 12 -14.01 4.71 25.54
CA CYS A 12 -13.57 3.95 26.72
C CYS A 12 -14.08 2.50 26.73
N ASP A 13 -15.30 2.27 26.26
CA ASP A 13 -15.96 0.98 26.15
C ASP A 13 -15.31 0.07 25.09
N PHE A 14 -14.46 0.60 24.21
CA PHE A 14 -13.67 -0.21 23.29
C PHE A 14 -12.69 -1.15 24.03
N CYS A 15 -12.10 -0.66 25.14
CA CYS A 15 -11.14 -1.42 25.95
C CYS A 15 -11.71 -1.86 27.30
N HIS A 16 -12.60 -1.07 27.92
CA HIS A 16 -13.11 -1.36 29.24
C HIS A 16 -14.50 -1.99 29.21
N ILE A 17 -14.81 -2.80 30.22
CA ILE A 17 -16.19 -3.17 30.55
C ILE A 17 -16.73 -2.03 31.41
N VAL A 18 -17.86 -1.44 31.00
CA VAL A 18 -18.49 -0.33 31.73
C VAL A 18 -18.79 -0.78 33.16
N ASN A 19 -18.42 0.04 34.15
CA ASN A 19 -18.50 -0.24 35.59
C ASN A 19 -17.57 -1.36 36.12
N GLN A 20 -16.67 -1.89 35.28
CA GLN A 20 -15.67 -2.91 35.66
C GLN A 20 -14.32 -2.57 35.02
N PHE A 21 -13.85 -1.33 35.23
CA PHE A 21 -12.70 -0.77 34.52
C PHE A 21 -11.38 -1.51 34.77
N ASP A 22 -11.25 -2.19 35.90
CA ASP A 22 -10.04 -2.92 36.29
C ASP A 22 -9.90 -4.25 35.57
N LYS A 23 -11.01 -4.85 35.08
CA LYS A 23 -10.97 -6.13 34.39
C LYS A 23 -10.25 -6.05 33.04
N ASP A 24 -9.44 -7.05 32.77
CA ASP A 24 -8.66 -7.21 31.53
C ASP A 24 -9.30 -8.22 30.55
N ASP A 25 -10.58 -8.54 30.72
CA ASP A 25 -11.27 -9.59 29.97
C ASP A 25 -11.36 -9.30 28.47
N LYS A 26 -11.43 -8.02 28.07
CA LYS A 26 -11.45 -7.61 26.66
C LYS A 26 -10.07 -7.75 26.04
N ARG A 27 -10.00 -8.50 24.93
CA ARG A 27 -8.79 -8.63 24.09
C ARG A 27 -8.13 -7.28 23.79
N ASN A 28 -8.92 -6.25 23.47
CA ASN A 28 -8.42 -4.92 23.15
C ASN A 28 -7.61 -4.28 24.29
N LYS A 29 -8.01 -4.50 25.56
CA LYS A 29 -7.27 -3.99 26.72
C LYS A 29 -5.94 -4.72 26.90
N LYS A 30 -5.92 -6.04 26.70
CA LYS A 30 -4.69 -6.84 26.72
C LYS A 30 -3.71 -6.36 25.65
N THR A 31 -4.17 -6.21 24.41
CA THR A 31 -3.35 -5.67 23.32
C THR A 31 -2.87 -4.24 23.60
N ALA A 32 -3.70 -3.37 24.18
CA ALA A 32 -3.28 -2.03 24.55
C ALA A 32 -2.12 -2.03 25.57
N ARG A 33 -2.11 -2.97 26.52
CA ARG A 33 -0.99 -3.13 27.48
C ARG A 33 0.30 -3.56 26.78
N GLU A 34 0.23 -4.52 25.85
CA GLU A 34 1.37 -4.94 25.04
C GLU A 34 1.95 -3.77 24.23
N MET A 35 1.07 -2.92 23.67
CA MET A 35 1.49 -1.73 22.93
C MET A 35 2.15 -0.68 23.83
N MET A 36 1.62 -0.46 25.04
CA MET A 36 2.27 0.43 26.02
C MET A 36 3.66 -0.06 26.41
N GLN A 37 3.82 -1.38 26.61
CA GLN A 37 5.12 -1.98 26.89
C GLN A 37 6.08 -1.73 25.72
N MET A 38 5.66 -2.00 24.48
CA MET A 38 6.48 -1.76 23.29
C MET A 38 6.96 -0.31 23.19
N VAL A 39 6.04 0.66 23.32
CA VAL A 39 6.37 2.10 23.25
C VAL A 39 7.36 2.49 24.35
N ASN A 40 7.13 2.03 25.58
CA ASN A 40 8.05 2.28 26.69
C ASN A 40 9.42 1.68 26.43
N THR A 41 9.49 0.44 25.92
CA THR A 41 10.75 -0.22 25.56
C THR A 41 11.51 0.55 24.48
N ILE A 42 10.83 1.03 23.43
CA ILE A 42 11.47 1.81 22.36
C ILE A 42 12.05 3.12 22.93
N ASN A 43 11.26 3.87 23.71
CA ASN A 43 11.73 5.12 24.31
C ASN A 43 12.91 4.92 25.26
N GLN A 44 12.87 3.86 26.09
CA GLN A 44 13.97 3.52 26.98
C GLN A 44 15.24 3.13 26.22
N ARG A 45 15.12 2.23 25.24
CA ARG A 45 16.26 1.67 24.51
C ARG A 45 16.90 2.67 23.55
N ASP A 46 16.08 3.38 22.77
CA ASP A 46 16.53 4.12 21.59
C ASP A 46 16.55 5.64 21.81
N PHE A 47 15.89 6.14 22.87
CA PHE A 47 15.73 7.57 23.12
C PHE A 47 16.11 8.00 24.54
N GLU A 48 16.94 7.23 25.24
CA GLU A 48 17.42 7.51 26.60
C GLU A 48 16.27 7.73 27.61
N GLY A 49 15.17 7.00 27.43
CA GLY A 49 13.96 7.14 28.25
C GLY A 49 13.13 8.39 27.94
N ARG A 50 13.54 9.24 26.99
CA ARG A 50 12.73 10.38 26.54
C ARG A 50 11.54 9.87 25.74
N ASN A 51 10.37 10.44 26.01
CA ASN A 51 9.14 10.13 25.26
C ASN A 51 9.18 10.75 23.87
N ARG A 52 9.75 10.03 22.89
CA ARG A 52 9.89 10.45 21.49
C ARG A 52 8.90 9.75 20.56
N ILE A 53 8.51 8.53 20.93
CA ILE A 53 7.48 7.73 20.25
C ILE A 53 6.34 7.51 21.22
N ASP A 54 5.11 7.73 20.78
CA ASP A 54 3.91 7.51 21.59
C ASP A 54 2.79 6.88 20.75
N CYS A 55 1.61 6.70 21.36
CA CYS A 55 0.46 6.15 20.65
C CYS A 55 0.08 6.98 19.41
N ALA A 56 0.19 8.31 19.50
CA ALA A 56 -0.17 9.22 18.41
C ALA A 56 0.79 9.10 17.23
N SER A 57 2.08 8.88 17.51
CA SER A 57 3.16 8.69 16.53
C SER A 57 2.90 7.54 15.56
N CYS A 58 2.14 6.52 15.97
CA CYS A 58 1.79 5.38 15.14
C CYS A 58 0.32 5.41 14.67
N HIS A 59 -0.61 5.71 15.58
CA HIS A 59 -2.03 5.52 15.32
C HIS A 59 -2.68 6.69 14.58
N HIS A 60 -2.21 7.93 14.77
CA HIS A 60 -2.78 9.12 14.13
C HIS A 60 -4.32 9.20 14.17
N GLY A 61 -4.92 8.85 15.31
CA GLY A 61 -6.37 8.84 15.50
C GLY A 61 -7.10 7.62 14.95
N ARG A 62 -6.39 6.54 14.58
CA ARG A 62 -6.97 5.30 14.07
C ARG A 62 -6.61 4.11 14.95
N ASN A 63 -7.59 3.26 15.28
CA ASN A 63 -7.38 2.14 16.20
C ASN A 63 -6.53 1.02 15.59
N THR A 64 -6.37 1.04 14.28
CA THR A 64 -5.37 0.28 13.52
C THR A 64 -4.45 1.27 12.78
N PRO A 65 -3.14 1.30 13.08
CA PRO A 65 -2.18 2.14 12.36
C PRO A 65 -2.14 1.83 10.87
N ASP A 66 -1.99 2.88 10.05
CA ASP A 66 -1.74 2.71 8.62
C ASP A 66 -0.35 2.10 8.43
N ARG A 67 -0.31 0.92 7.81
CA ARG A 67 0.96 0.22 7.52
C ARG A 67 1.60 0.66 6.21
N ILE A 68 0.93 1.56 5.50
CA ILE A 68 1.29 2.04 4.19
C ILE A 68 1.17 3.56 4.26
N PRO A 69 2.27 4.32 4.06
CA PRO A 69 2.17 5.77 4.00
C PRO A 69 1.23 6.16 2.84
N PRO A 70 0.48 7.26 2.96
CA PRO A 70 -0.25 7.81 1.83
C PRO A 70 0.78 8.28 0.79
N LEU A 71 1.12 7.41 -0.16
CA LEU A 71 2.06 7.72 -1.24
C LEU A 71 1.49 8.76 -2.21
N ALA A 72 0.19 8.99 -2.11
CA ALA A 72 -0.61 9.67 -3.10
C ALA A 72 -0.74 11.19 -2.82
N THR A 73 -0.04 11.74 -1.83
CA THR A 73 -0.12 13.19 -1.52
C THR A 73 0.63 14.01 -2.57
N GLU A 74 -0.11 14.71 -3.44
CA GLU A 74 0.45 15.66 -4.40
C GLU A 74 0.90 16.95 -3.72
N LEU A 75 1.92 17.61 -4.28
CA LEU A 75 2.27 18.98 -3.90
C LEU A 75 1.19 19.92 -4.42
N THR A 76 0.81 20.90 -3.61
CA THR A 76 0.08 22.06 -4.12
C THR A 76 0.92 22.81 -5.16
N PRO A 77 0.31 23.58 -6.08
CA PRO A 77 1.07 24.38 -7.04
C PRO A 77 2.11 25.32 -6.38
N ALA A 78 1.77 25.88 -5.21
CA ALA A 78 2.67 26.75 -4.44
C ALA A 78 3.89 25.98 -3.91
N GLU A 79 3.68 24.79 -3.35
CA GLU A 79 4.75 23.92 -2.86
C GLU A 79 5.64 23.41 -4.00
N ALA A 80 5.05 23.03 -5.14
CA ALA A 80 5.80 22.62 -6.33
C ALA A 80 6.70 23.76 -6.85
N ALA A 81 6.16 24.97 -6.96
CA ALA A 81 6.92 26.14 -7.37
C ALA A 81 8.04 26.48 -6.38
N ALA A 82 7.81 26.35 -5.07
CA ALA A 82 8.82 26.56 -4.04
C ALA A 82 9.97 25.52 -4.15
N ALA A 83 9.63 24.26 -4.36
CA ALA A 83 10.60 23.19 -4.52
C ALA A 83 11.49 23.38 -5.76
N GLU A 84 10.92 23.83 -6.88
CA GLU A 84 11.66 24.12 -8.11
C GLU A 84 12.62 25.31 -7.91
N ARG A 85 12.17 26.41 -7.30
CA ARG A 85 13.05 27.55 -6.95
C ARG A 85 14.22 27.10 -6.07
N ALA A 86 13.97 26.26 -5.08
CA ALA A 86 15.03 25.73 -4.21
C ALA A 86 16.04 24.85 -4.96
N ARG A 87 15.59 24.06 -5.96
CA ARG A 87 16.50 23.29 -6.83
C ARG A 87 17.36 24.20 -7.68
N GLN A 88 16.77 25.22 -8.30
CA GLN A 88 17.51 26.18 -9.13
C GLN A 88 18.57 26.93 -8.32
N GLN A 89 18.23 27.38 -7.11
CA GLN A 89 19.18 28.02 -6.20
C GLN A 89 20.34 27.09 -5.81
N ARG A 90 20.07 25.81 -5.52
CA ARG A 90 21.13 24.82 -5.24
C ARG A 90 22.04 24.60 -6.45
N MET A 91 21.49 24.51 -7.65
CA MET A 91 22.29 24.36 -8.87
C MET A 91 23.18 25.59 -9.13
N GLN A 92 22.67 26.80 -8.87
CA GLN A 92 23.45 28.03 -8.97
C GLN A 92 24.57 28.10 -7.93
N GLN A 93 24.33 27.62 -6.70
CA GLN A 93 25.34 27.55 -5.65
C GLN A 93 26.44 26.50 -5.93
N MET A 94 26.10 25.41 -6.63
CA MET A 94 27.05 24.38 -7.05
C MET A 94 27.81 24.73 -8.34
N GLY A 95 27.35 25.73 -9.10
CA GLY A 95 27.97 26.21 -10.34
C GLY A 95 28.73 27.54 -10.23
N GLY A 96 28.81 28.14 -9.03
CA GLY A 96 29.66 29.31 -8.78
C GLY A 96 31.13 28.93 -8.58
N PRO A 97 32.10 29.85 -8.80
CA PRO A 97 33.51 29.57 -8.52
C PRO A 97 33.60 29.10 -7.06
N GLY A 98 34.20 27.93 -6.86
CA GLY A 98 34.24 27.27 -5.57
C GLY A 98 34.66 28.23 -4.47
N ARG A 99 33.92 28.27 -3.36
CA ARG A 99 34.40 28.89 -2.13
C ARG A 99 35.58 28.05 -1.63
N SER A 100 36.77 28.34 -2.14
CA SER A 100 38.03 27.75 -1.71
C SER A 100 38.53 28.29 -0.36
N ASP A 101 37.82 29.23 0.26
CA ASP A 101 38.33 29.94 1.45
C ASP A 101 37.48 29.74 2.72
N GLN A 102 36.69 28.66 2.81
CA GLN A 102 36.19 28.22 4.12
C GLN A 102 37.11 27.14 4.67
N PRO A 103 37.70 27.32 5.88
CA PRO A 103 38.40 26.22 6.54
C PRO A 103 37.39 25.08 6.72
N GLY A 104 37.75 23.90 6.20
CA GLY A 104 36.90 22.71 6.29
C GLY A 104 36.57 22.37 7.74
N PRO A 105 35.46 21.65 7.99
CA PRO A 105 35.16 21.14 9.32
C PRO A 105 36.34 20.30 9.82
N PRO A 106 36.68 20.36 11.13
CA PRO A 106 37.74 19.53 11.67
C PRO A 106 37.46 18.06 11.37
N PRO A 107 38.49 17.24 11.14
CA PRO A 107 38.30 15.82 10.88
C PRO A 107 37.51 15.18 12.03
N PRO A 108 36.65 14.19 11.72
CA PRO A 108 35.93 13.48 12.77
C PRO A 108 36.93 12.90 13.77
N ALA A 109 36.66 13.09 15.06
CA ALA A 109 37.41 12.43 16.12
C ALA A 109 37.42 10.92 15.85
N GLN A 110 38.61 10.31 15.95
CA GLN A 110 38.73 8.87 15.81
C GLN A 110 37.78 8.17 16.79
N PRO A 111 37.05 7.13 16.36
CA PRO A 111 36.21 6.38 17.28
C PRO A 111 37.08 5.83 18.41
N GLY A 112 36.71 6.16 19.65
CA GLY A 112 37.31 5.54 20.83
C GLY A 112 37.13 4.02 20.81
N PRO A 113 37.99 3.28 21.53
CA PRO A 113 37.92 1.82 21.55
C PRO A 113 36.53 1.35 22.01
N PRO A 114 36.03 0.23 21.44
CA PRO A 114 34.72 -0.31 21.82
C PRO A 114 34.71 -0.66 23.32
N PRO A 115 33.56 -0.50 24.00
CA PRO A 115 33.42 -0.96 25.38
C PRO A 115 33.65 -2.48 25.45
N PRO A 116 34.27 -2.98 26.54
CA PRO A 116 34.52 -4.41 26.71
C PRO A 116 33.19 -5.19 26.70
N GLN A 117 33.15 -6.28 25.92
CA GLN A 117 32.02 -7.19 25.86
C GLN A 117 31.83 -7.88 27.22
N PRO A 118 30.59 -8.00 27.74
CA PRO A 118 30.30 -8.90 28.85
C PRO A 118 30.65 -10.33 28.46
N GLY A 119 31.48 -10.97 29.28
CA GLY A 119 31.96 -12.34 29.05
C GLY A 119 30.81 -13.34 28.90
N GLN A 120 30.98 -14.26 27.95
CA GLN A 120 30.13 -15.43 27.80
C GLN A 120 30.18 -16.28 29.09
N PRO A 121 29.04 -16.68 29.68
CA PRO A 121 29.04 -17.75 30.65
C PRO A 121 29.32 -19.07 29.94
N GLY A 122 30.40 -19.72 30.36
CA GLY A 122 30.86 -21.01 29.90
C GLY A 122 29.88 -22.15 30.19
N ALA A 123 30.10 -23.23 29.45
CA ALA A 123 29.29 -24.44 29.41
C ALA A 123 29.06 -25.10 30.77
N ALA A 124 27.86 -25.68 30.90
CA ALA A 124 27.46 -26.57 31.98
C ALA A 124 28.30 -27.85 32.02
N PRO A 125 28.47 -28.49 33.19
CA PRO A 125 28.60 -29.92 33.28
C PRO A 125 27.25 -30.58 33.55
N ALA A 126 27.04 -31.71 32.87
CA ALA A 126 25.93 -32.61 33.04
C ALA A 126 25.94 -33.28 34.43
N GLN A 127 24.76 -33.54 35.00
CA GLN A 127 24.52 -34.77 35.75
C GLN A 127 23.03 -35.11 35.87
N SER A 128 22.81 -36.41 35.87
CA SER A 128 21.62 -37.26 35.84
C SER A 128 20.64 -37.13 37.00
N GLY A 129 19.35 -37.43 36.75
CA GLY A 129 18.41 -37.90 37.77
C GLY A 129 16.93 -37.53 37.55
N GLN A 130 16.15 -38.46 36.98
CA GLN A 130 14.68 -38.50 37.06
C GLN A 130 14.21 -39.02 38.45
N PRO A 131 12.89 -39.15 38.80
CA PRO A 131 11.65 -38.66 38.17
C PRO A 131 10.57 -38.08 39.15
N GLY A 132 9.54 -37.42 38.58
CA GLY A 132 8.13 -37.58 38.98
C GLY A 132 7.54 -36.66 40.06
N ALA A 133 6.46 -35.93 39.71
CA ALA A 133 5.27 -35.72 40.55
C ALA A 133 4.16 -34.96 39.79
N ALA A 134 2.92 -35.40 40.00
CA ALA A 134 1.67 -34.98 39.39
C ALA A 134 1.17 -33.58 39.83
N PRO A 135 0.19 -32.97 39.13
CA PRO A 135 -0.42 -31.71 39.56
C PRO A 135 -1.47 -31.94 40.67
N PRO A 136 -1.60 -31.03 41.66
CA PRO A 136 -2.69 -31.11 42.62
C PRO A 136 -4.00 -30.52 42.07
N PRO A 137 -5.14 -30.88 42.65
CA PRO A 137 -6.44 -30.86 42.01
C PRO A 137 -7.23 -29.58 42.30
N GLY A 138 -8.13 -29.25 41.37
CA GLY A 138 -9.21 -28.29 41.62
C GLY A 138 -10.25 -28.85 42.59
N GLN A 139 -10.94 -27.94 43.29
CA GLN A 139 -12.18 -28.16 44.02
C GLN A 139 -12.70 -26.79 44.56
N PRO A 140 -13.96 -26.66 44.99
CA PRO A 140 -15.20 -26.93 44.25
C PRO A 140 -16.16 -25.72 44.32
N GLY A 141 -17.14 -25.69 43.42
CA GLY A 141 -18.23 -24.71 43.48
C GLY A 141 -19.31 -25.06 44.51
N ALA A 142 -20.01 -24.04 45.00
CA ALA A 142 -21.40 -24.05 45.50
C ALA A 142 -21.83 -22.61 45.86
N PRO A 143 -23.13 -22.33 46.11
CA PRO A 143 -24.31 -22.60 45.30
C PRO A 143 -25.08 -21.30 44.98
N GLY A 144 -25.97 -21.33 43.98
CA GLY A 144 -26.79 -20.18 43.60
C GLY A 144 -27.95 -19.89 44.53
N GLN A 145 -28.46 -18.64 44.49
CA GLN A 145 -29.87 -18.32 44.68
C GLN A 145 -30.26 -17.01 43.95
N PRO A 146 -31.55 -16.82 43.62
CA PRO A 146 -32.01 -16.00 42.50
C PRO A 146 -32.41 -14.58 42.93
N GLY A 147 -32.18 -13.61 42.06
CA GLY A 147 -32.66 -12.24 42.22
C GLY A 147 -32.99 -11.63 40.87
N ALA A 148 -34.26 -11.74 40.47
CA ALA A 148 -34.82 -11.01 39.35
C ALA A 148 -34.94 -9.52 39.73
N GLY A 149 -34.23 -8.66 38.99
CA GLY A 149 -34.42 -7.21 38.96
C GLY A 149 -34.67 -6.76 37.53
N PRO A 150 -35.53 -5.76 37.29
CA PRO A 150 -36.13 -5.51 35.98
C PRO A 150 -35.08 -5.01 34.99
N GLY A 151 -35.15 -5.58 33.78
CA GLY A 151 -34.28 -5.27 32.66
C GLY A 151 -34.20 -3.78 32.37
N ARG A 152 -32.98 -3.26 32.30
CA ARG A 152 -32.65 -2.05 31.55
C ARG A 152 -31.99 -2.49 30.27
N GLY A 153 -32.59 -2.06 29.16
CA GLY A 153 -32.35 -2.57 27.82
C GLY A 153 -30.87 -2.70 27.48
N GLY A 154 -30.51 -3.89 27.01
CA GLY A 154 -29.22 -4.12 26.38
C GLY A 154 -29.09 -3.15 25.20
N GLN A 155 -28.17 -2.21 25.32
CA GLN A 155 -27.63 -1.54 24.14
C GLN A 155 -27.05 -2.65 23.25
N PRO A 156 -27.37 -2.66 21.94
CA PRO A 156 -26.87 -3.69 21.05
C PRO A 156 -25.35 -3.70 21.12
N ALA A 157 -24.80 -4.88 21.45
CA ALA A 157 -23.37 -5.14 21.33
C ALA A 157 -22.94 -4.67 19.94
N GLN A 158 -22.02 -3.71 19.87
CA GLN A 158 -21.48 -3.24 18.60
C GLN A 158 -20.97 -4.45 17.83
N ALA A 159 -21.66 -4.75 16.72
CA ALA A 159 -21.30 -5.86 15.85
C ALA A 159 -19.85 -5.65 15.42
N GLY A 160 -19.01 -6.68 15.58
CA GLY A 160 -17.67 -6.68 14.98
C GLY A 160 -17.76 -6.39 13.48
N PRO A 161 -16.66 -5.96 12.82
CA PRO A 161 -16.68 -5.58 11.42
C PRO A 161 -17.36 -6.69 10.60
N GLN A 162 -18.48 -6.33 9.97
CA GLN A 162 -19.35 -7.27 9.30
C GLN A 162 -18.56 -7.97 8.19
N ARG A 163 -18.52 -9.30 8.26
CA ARG A 163 -17.93 -10.10 7.18
C ARG A 163 -18.78 -9.89 5.92
N PRO A 164 -18.17 -9.64 4.75
CA PRO A 164 -18.93 -9.53 3.52
C PRO A 164 -19.77 -10.77 3.26
N ALA A 165 -21.02 -10.56 2.84
CA ALA A 165 -21.95 -11.64 2.48
C ALA A 165 -21.74 -12.09 1.03
N GLU A 166 -21.18 -11.23 0.19
CA GLU A 166 -20.92 -11.48 -1.22
C GLU A 166 -19.82 -12.53 -1.40
N THR A 167 -20.05 -13.48 -2.31
CA THR A 167 -19.02 -14.45 -2.72
C THR A 167 -17.99 -13.80 -3.63
N LEU A 168 -16.83 -14.45 -3.82
CA LEU A 168 -15.81 -13.98 -4.76
C LEU A 168 -16.40 -13.79 -6.17
N ASP A 169 -17.22 -14.73 -6.61
CA ASP A 169 -17.79 -14.75 -7.95
C ASP A 169 -18.79 -13.62 -8.13
N GLN A 170 -19.63 -13.35 -7.13
CA GLN A 170 -20.56 -12.21 -7.16
C GLN A 170 -19.83 -10.86 -7.30
N VAL A 171 -18.68 -10.69 -6.65
CA VAL A 171 -17.89 -9.45 -6.78
C VAL A 171 -17.27 -9.34 -8.17
N ILE A 172 -16.68 -10.42 -8.68
CA ILE A 172 -16.06 -10.45 -10.01
C ILE A 172 -17.11 -10.25 -11.11
N ASP A 173 -18.24 -10.95 -11.04
CA ASP A 173 -19.31 -10.86 -12.03
C ASP A 173 -19.92 -9.46 -12.05
N LYS A 174 -20.12 -8.85 -10.88
CA LYS A 174 -20.59 -7.46 -10.80
C LYS A 174 -19.59 -6.50 -11.44
N TYR A 175 -18.29 -6.70 -11.24
CA TYR A 175 -17.26 -5.89 -11.88
C TYR A 175 -17.25 -6.06 -13.40
N VAL A 176 -17.28 -7.29 -13.90
CA VAL A 176 -17.36 -7.61 -15.33
C VAL A 176 -18.61 -6.97 -15.95
N GLN A 177 -19.76 -7.07 -15.29
CA GLN A 177 -21.00 -6.46 -15.74
C GLN A 177 -20.92 -4.92 -15.75
N ALA A 178 -20.35 -4.31 -14.70
CA ALA A 178 -20.19 -2.86 -14.60
C ALA A 178 -19.32 -2.28 -15.73
N LEU A 179 -18.36 -3.07 -16.22
CA LEU A 179 -17.49 -2.69 -17.32
C LEU A 179 -18.11 -2.82 -18.71
N GLY A 180 -19.28 -3.43 -18.87
CA GLY A 180 -19.92 -3.64 -20.17
C GLY A 180 -20.29 -5.10 -20.44
N GLY A 181 -20.01 -6.02 -19.51
CA GLY A 181 -20.35 -7.43 -19.62
C GLY A 181 -19.29 -8.27 -20.32
N ARG A 182 -19.37 -9.59 -20.11
CA ARG A 182 -18.34 -10.55 -20.54
C ARG A 182 -18.13 -10.56 -22.06
N ASP A 183 -19.22 -10.61 -22.83
CA ASP A 183 -19.18 -10.68 -24.29
C ASP A 183 -18.50 -9.46 -24.94
N ALA A 184 -18.69 -8.27 -24.36
CA ALA A 184 -18.03 -7.05 -24.84
C ALA A 184 -16.53 -7.09 -24.54
N LEU A 185 -16.16 -7.50 -23.33
CA LEU A 185 -14.76 -7.56 -22.88
C LEU A 185 -13.95 -8.64 -23.62
N GLU A 186 -14.53 -9.80 -23.94
CA GLU A 186 -13.83 -10.89 -24.65
C GLU A 186 -13.44 -10.51 -26.09
N LYS A 187 -14.17 -9.57 -26.70
CA LYS A 187 -13.90 -9.03 -28.04
C LYS A 187 -12.77 -8.00 -28.06
N ILE A 188 -12.33 -7.52 -26.91
CA ILE A 188 -11.23 -6.54 -26.82
C ILE A 188 -9.90 -7.27 -27.01
N LYS A 189 -9.08 -6.80 -27.95
CA LYS A 189 -7.73 -7.34 -28.23
C LYS A 189 -6.64 -6.30 -28.03
N THR A 190 -6.93 -5.05 -28.35
CA THR A 190 -6.00 -3.93 -28.23
C THR A 190 -6.69 -2.69 -27.64
N ARG A 191 -5.89 -1.81 -27.06
CA ARG A 191 -6.34 -0.51 -26.57
C ARG A 191 -5.25 0.54 -26.79
N VAL A 192 -5.62 1.69 -27.32
CA VAL A 192 -4.74 2.86 -27.47
C VAL A 192 -5.35 4.01 -26.70
N MET A 193 -4.57 4.62 -25.81
CA MET A 193 -5.01 5.73 -24.96
C MET A 193 -4.02 6.88 -25.11
N SER A 194 -4.52 8.09 -25.28
CA SER A 194 -3.70 9.30 -25.37
C SER A 194 -4.22 10.37 -24.43
N GLY A 195 -3.30 11.13 -23.85
CA GLY A 195 -3.62 12.22 -22.95
C GLY A 195 -2.38 12.82 -22.33
N THR A 196 -2.45 13.09 -21.03
CA THR A 196 -1.35 13.71 -20.28
C THR A 196 -0.99 12.92 -19.04
N VAL A 197 0.28 12.93 -18.67
CA VAL A 197 0.75 12.50 -17.36
C VAL A 197 1.26 13.71 -16.58
N THR A 198 0.86 13.83 -15.33
CA THR A 198 1.31 14.89 -14.41
C THR A 198 2.13 14.26 -13.30
N ASP A 199 3.37 14.71 -13.12
CA ASP A 199 4.27 14.22 -12.07
C ASP A 199 4.06 14.93 -10.71
N ARG A 200 4.76 14.46 -9.68
CA ARG A 200 4.74 15.07 -8.34
C ARG A 200 5.13 16.56 -8.31
N ALA A 201 5.94 17.01 -9.27
CA ALA A 201 6.35 18.40 -9.40
C ALA A 201 5.35 19.24 -10.23
N GLN A 202 4.12 18.70 -10.43
CA GLN A 202 3.05 19.32 -11.21
C GLN A 202 3.44 19.57 -12.68
N GLN A 203 4.46 18.87 -13.19
CA GLN A 203 4.82 18.94 -14.60
C GLN A 203 3.93 18.02 -15.40
N THR A 204 3.30 18.57 -16.43
CA THR A 204 2.38 17.83 -17.29
C THR A 204 3.00 17.62 -18.66
N THR A 205 3.06 16.38 -19.12
CA THR A 205 3.58 16.03 -20.45
C THR A 205 2.65 15.05 -21.17
N PRO A 206 2.71 14.98 -22.52
CA PRO A 206 1.92 14.01 -23.27
C PRO A 206 2.27 12.56 -22.89
N ILE A 207 1.26 11.71 -22.88
CA ILE A 207 1.39 10.26 -22.71
C ILE A 207 0.57 9.52 -23.79
N THR A 208 1.16 8.45 -24.32
CA THR A 208 0.46 7.46 -25.14
C THR A 208 0.65 6.09 -24.51
N VAL A 209 -0.43 5.35 -24.31
CA VAL A 209 -0.44 3.98 -23.80
C VAL A 209 -1.04 3.07 -24.85
N GLN A 210 -0.35 1.99 -25.17
CA GLN A 210 -0.79 0.98 -26.12
C GLN A 210 -0.72 -0.38 -25.45
N GLU A 211 -1.84 -1.09 -25.45
CA GLU A 211 -1.95 -2.43 -24.89
C GLU A 211 -2.41 -3.41 -25.95
N LYS A 212 -1.87 -4.63 -25.85
CA LYS A 212 -2.26 -5.77 -26.67
C LYS A 212 -2.35 -7.00 -25.77
N LEU A 213 -3.45 -7.73 -25.85
CA LEU A 213 -3.59 -9.00 -25.14
C LEU A 213 -2.58 -10.04 -25.66
N PRO A 214 -2.13 -10.98 -24.81
CA PRO A 214 -2.58 -11.19 -23.44
C PRO A 214 -1.92 -10.30 -22.38
N ALA A 215 -0.71 -9.77 -22.62
CA ALA A 215 0.08 -9.11 -21.57
C ALA A 215 1.13 -8.12 -22.11
N SER A 216 0.86 -7.46 -23.24
CA SER A 216 1.76 -6.47 -23.82
C SER A 216 1.28 -5.06 -23.52
N ILE A 217 2.18 -4.23 -23.00
CA ILE A 217 1.94 -2.80 -22.79
C ILE A 217 3.16 -1.99 -23.22
N ARG A 218 2.90 -0.86 -23.88
CA ARG A 218 3.87 0.18 -24.21
C ARG A 218 3.35 1.51 -23.68
N VAL A 219 4.16 2.20 -22.90
CA VAL A 219 3.90 3.53 -22.36
C VAL A 219 4.95 4.49 -22.89
N GLU A 220 4.52 5.52 -23.60
CA GLU A 220 5.37 6.56 -24.17
C GLU A 220 5.09 7.87 -23.47
N THR A 221 6.14 8.59 -23.08
CA THR A 221 6.04 9.93 -22.50
C THR A 221 7.08 10.85 -23.11
N THR A 222 6.79 12.14 -23.09
CA THR A 222 7.77 13.18 -23.41
C THR A 222 8.30 13.78 -22.10
N GLY A 223 9.61 13.80 -21.91
CA GLY A 223 10.25 14.42 -20.76
C GLY A 223 10.46 15.93 -20.93
N ARG A 224 11.09 16.56 -19.93
CA ARG A 224 11.49 17.97 -20.00
C ARG A 224 12.40 18.18 -21.23
N GLN A 225 12.19 19.28 -21.95
CA GLN A 225 12.91 19.63 -23.20
C GLN A 225 12.61 18.73 -24.43
N GLY A 226 11.54 17.92 -24.41
CA GLY A 226 11.11 17.16 -25.59
C GLY A 226 11.76 15.78 -25.75
N ALA A 227 12.56 15.35 -24.77
CA ALA A 227 13.17 14.02 -24.75
C ALA A 227 12.11 12.90 -24.79
N ALA A 228 12.26 11.92 -25.68
CA ALA A 228 11.36 10.77 -25.76
C ALA A 228 11.72 9.67 -24.74
N PHE A 229 10.70 9.13 -24.07
CA PHE A 229 10.81 7.98 -23.19
C PHE A 229 9.78 6.94 -23.59
N ALA A 230 10.17 5.67 -23.51
CA ALA A 230 9.24 4.56 -23.68
C ALA A 230 9.54 3.47 -22.66
N ARG A 231 8.50 2.80 -22.18
CA ARG A 231 8.59 1.58 -21.38
C ARG A 231 7.70 0.52 -22.01
N VAL A 232 8.27 -0.66 -22.24
CA VAL A 232 7.57 -1.80 -22.81
C VAL A 232 7.67 -3.00 -21.87
N SER A 233 6.55 -3.70 -21.70
CA SER A 233 6.50 -5.02 -21.06
C SER A 233 5.70 -5.96 -21.95
N ILE A 234 6.21 -7.18 -22.10
CA ILE A 234 5.62 -8.28 -22.87
C ILE A 234 5.66 -9.51 -21.97
N GLY A 235 4.60 -9.71 -21.18
CA GLY A 235 4.55 -10.78 -20.18
C GLY A 235 5.70 -10.66 -19.17
N THR A 236 6.71 -11.54 -19.30
CA THR A 236 7.86 -11.64 -18.38
C THR A 236 9.15 -11.02 -18.93
N THR A 237 9.09 -10.28 -20.03
CA THR A 237 10.22 -9.51 -20.57
C THR A 237 9.83 -8.05 -20.79
N GLY A 238 10.80 -7.17 -20.95
CA GLY A 238 10.53 -5.76 -21.15
C GLY A 238 11.80 -4.94 -21.34
N TRP A 239 11.62 -3.73 -21.83
CA TRP A 239 12.70 -2.80 -22.12
C TRP A 239 12.23 -1.36 -21.93
N ALA A 240 13.17 -0.43 -21.80
CA ALA A 240 12.90 0.99 -21.74
C ALA A 240 13.85 1.77 -22.65
N GLN A 241 13.32 2.81 -23.29
CA GLN A 241 14.07 3.83 -24.01
C GLN A 241 14.21 5.07 -23.13
N THR A 242 15.43 5.58 -23.04
CA THR A 242 15.72 6.92 -22.52
C THR A 242 16.55 7.69 -23.54
N PRO A 243 16.85 8.99 -23.31
CA PRO A 243 17.79 9.74 -24.13
C PRO A 243 19.20 9.12 -24.22
N GLN A 244 19.55 8.23 -23.29
CA GLN A 244 20.83 7.53 -23.25
C GLN A 244 20.82 6.21 -24.03
N GLY A 245 19.67 5.77 -24.55
CA GLY A 245 19.53 4.54 -25.32
C GLY A 245 18.48 3.57 -24.76
N ALA A 246 18.33 2.43 -25.45
CA ALA A 246 17.45 1.34 -25.04
C ALA A 246 18.16 0.37 -24.09
N ARG A 247 17.49 -0.04 -23.02
CA ARG A 247 17.98 -1.06 -22.08
C ARG A 247 16.88 -2.03 -21.68
N ASP A 248 17.27 -3.24 -21.29
CA ASP A 248 16.31 -4.21 -20.76
C ASP A 248 15.83 -3.81 -19.37
N LEU A 249 14.62 -4.23 -19.04
CA LEU A 249 14.05 -4.11 -17.70
C LEU A 249 14.13 -5.46 -17.01
N ASP A 250 14.50 -5.42 -15.74
CA ASP A 250 14.56 -6.58 -14.87
C ASP A 250 13.92 -6.27 -13.50
N GLY A 251 13.83 -7.32 -12.68
CA GLY A 251 13.40 -7.25 -11.29
C GLY A 251 12.14 -6.41 -11.07
N TRP A 252 12.25 -5.41 -10.21
CA TRP A 252 11.12 -4.57 -9.83
C TRP A 252 10.65 -3.67 -10.97
N GLN A 253 11.55 -3.18 -11.85
CA GLN A 253 11.17 -2.28 -12.95
C GLN A 253 10.31 -3.00 -13.98
N LEU A 254 10.67 -4.23 -14.31
CA LEU A 254 9.87 -5.09 -15.17
C LEU A 254 8.52 -5.44 -14.51
N SER A 255 8.55 -5.79 -13.22
CA SER A 255 7.33 -6.10 -12.47
C SER A 255 6.36 -4.91 -12.43
N GLN A 256 6.86 -3.68 -12.24
CA GLN A 256 6.06 -2.45 -12.31
C GLN A 256 5.45 -2.25 -13.68
N ALA A 257 6.24 -2.42 -14.74
CA ALA A 257 5.77 -2.26 -16.11
C ALA A 257 4.64 -3.26 -16.44
N GLY A 258 4.83 -4.53 -16.10
CA GLY A 258 3.81 -5.57 -16.31
C GLY A 258 2.54 -5.38 -15.48
N ARG A 259 2.62 -4.73 -14.31
CA ARG A 259 1.43 -4.42 -13.49
C ARG A 259 0.45 -3.47 -14.15
N GLN A 260 0.92 -2.63 -15.08
CA GLN A 260 0.12 -1.66 -15.82
C GLN A 260 -0.65 -2.28 -17.00
N ALA A 261 -0.29 -3.51 -17.43
CA ALA A 261 -0.98 -4.24 -18.49
C ALA A 261 -2.34 -4.78 -18.01
N ASP A 262 -3.30 -3.88 -17.83
CA ASP A 262 -4.59 -4.17 -17.20
C ASP A 262 -5.70 -4.48 -18.20
N LEU A 263 -5.46 -4.41 -19.52
CA LEU A 263 -6.46 -4.72 -20.55
C LEU A 263 -7.15 -6.08 -20.32
N GLY A 264 -6.39 -7.10 -19.92
CA GLY A 264 -6.92 -8.43 -19.64
C GLY A 264 -7.38 -8.64 -18.20
N LEU A 265 -7.15 -7.68 -17.29
CA LEU A 265 -7.43 -7.84 -15.86
C LEU A 265 -8.88 -8.27 -15.56
N PRO A 266 -9.93 -7.65 -16.15
CA PRO A 266 -11.31 -7.96 -15.79
C PRO A 266 -11.70 -9.44 -15.94
N LEU A 267 -11.17 -10.11 -16.96
CA LEU A 267 -11.53 -11.49 -17.29
C LEU A 267 -10.57 -12.52 -16.67
N ASN A 268 -9.45 -12.07 -16.09
CA ASN A 268 -8.36 -12.95 -15.66
C ASN A 268 -8.01 -12.82 -14.17
N LEU A 269 -8.88 -12.23 -13.34
CA LEU A 269 -8.63 -12.06 -11.90
C LEU A 269 -8.31 -13.41 -11.21
N LYS A 270 -9.10 -14.46 -11.45
CA LYS A 270 -8.88 -15.77 -10.79
C LYS A 270 -7.56 -16.43 -11.21
N GLN A 271 -7.11 -16.18 -12.43
CA GLN A 271 -5.87 -16.72 -12.98
C GLN A 271 -4.65 -15.90 -12.53
N ARG A 272 -4.81 -14.57 -12.43
CA ARG A 272 -3.74 -13.63 -12.06
C ARG A 272 -3.39 -13.69 -10.57
N TYR A 273 -4.34 -14.07 -9.71
CA TYR A 273 -4.20 -14.01 -8.25
C TYR A 273 -4.36 -15.39 -7.59
N ALA A 274 -3.28 -15.88 -6.98
CA ALA A 274 -3.34 -17.01 -6.07
C ALA A 274 -4.03 -16.61 -4.75
N SER A 275 -4.80 -17.53 -4.17
CA SER A 275 -5.53 -17.31 -2.90
C SER A 275 -6.45 -16.08 -2.89
N LEU A 276 -6.98 -15.68 -4.05
CA LEU A 276 -7.90 -14.56 -4.17
C LEU A 276 -9.19 -14.83 -3.39
N ARG A 277 -9.58 -13.90 -2.52
CA ARG A 277 -10.76 -14.02 -1.65
C ARG A 277 -11.30 -12.67 -1.22
N VAL A 278 -12.58 -12.65 -0.88
CA VAL A 278 -13.24 -11.51 -0.25
C VAL A 278 -12.81 -11.42 1.23
N VAL A 279 -12.45 -10.23 1.71
CA VAL A 279 -11.93 -10.06 3.08
C VAL A 279 -12.76 -9.15 3.97
N ARG A 280 -13.16 -7.97 3.50
CA ARG A 280 -13.87 -6.98 4.32
C ARG A 280 -14.59 -5.95 3.46
N TYR A 281 -15.57 -5.29 4.07
CA TYR A 281 -16.01 -3.97 3.62
C TYR A 281 -14.98 -2.92 4.05
N ALA A 282 -14.87 -1.85 3.27
CA ALA A 282 -14.00 -0.72 3.52
C ALA A 282 -14.64 0.56 2.93
N ASN A 283 -13.97 1.69 3.05
CA ASN A 283 -14.40 2.94 2.46
C ASN A 283 -13.22 3.62 1.75
N ILE A 284 -13.48 4.27 0.62
CA ILE A 284 -12.53 5.14 -0.07
C ILE A 284 -13.25 6.46 -0.36
N ASP A 285 -12.79 7.55 0.26
CA ASP A 285 -13.29 8.90 0.01
C ASP A 285 -14.84 9.01 0.06
N GLY A 286 -15.45 8.35 1.06
CA GLY A 286 -16.90 8.31 1.24
C GLY A 286 -17.64 7.23 0.45
N LYS A 287 -16.97 6.49 -0.43
CA LYS A 287 -17.55 5.36 -1.17
C LYS A 287 -17.36 4.05 -0.42
N ASP A 288 -18.46 3.35 -0.18
CA ASP A 288 -18.42 2.01 0.38
C ASP A 288 -17.84 1.03 -0.63
N THR A 289 -16.86 0.26 -0.19
CA THR A 289 -16.13 -0.71 -1.03
C THR A 289 -16.17 -2.10 -0.44
N ILE A 290 -16.06 -3.09 -1.31
CA ILE A 290 -15.76 -4.48 -0.97
C ILE A 290 -14.35 -4.81 -1.43
N MET A 291 -13.58 -5.46 -0.56
CA MET A 291 -12.17 -5.74 -0.83
C MET A 291 -11.92 -7.21 -1.11
N LEU A 292 -11.22 -7.46 -2.22
CA LEU A 292 -10.55 -8.73 -2.50
C LEU A 292 -9.07 -8.63 -2.15
N VAL A 293 -8.47 -9.73 -1.71
CA VAL A 293 -7.03 -9.84 -1.49
C VAL A 293 -6.52 -11.15 -2.07
N GLY A 294 -5.41 -11.08 -2.79
CA GLY A 294 -4.72 -12.24 -3.39
C GLY A 294 -3.23 -11.97 -3.61
N ASN A 295 -2.54 -12.93 -4.20
CA ASN A 295 -1.09 -12.89 -4.44
C ASN A 295 -0.78 -13.02 -5.93
N THR A 296 0.05 -12.12 -6.47
CA THR A 296 0.55 -12.21 -7.86
C THR A 296 1.91 -12.89 -7.96
N ALA A 297 2.63 -12.98 -6.84
CA ALA A 297 3.89 -13.70 -6.67
C ALA A 297 4.07 -14.04 -5.16
N PRO A 298 5.00 -14.93 -4.77
CA PRO A 298 5.19 -15.31 -3.36
C PRO A 298 5.38 -14.12 -2.41
N ASP A 299 6.11 -13.10 -2.83
CA ASP A 299 6.41 -11.90 -2.03
C ASP A 299 5.50 -10.71 -2.34
N VAL A 300 4.48 -10.88 -3.17
CA VAL A 300 3.58 -9.80 -3.60
C VAL A 300 2.15 -10.13 -3.19
N GLN A 301 1.57 -9.27 -2.35
CA GLN A 301 0.15 -9.28 -2.02
C GLN A 301 -0.53 -8.04 -2.59
N GLU A 302 -1.68 -8.23 -3.23
CA GLU A 302 -2.48 -7.12 -3.74
C GLU A 302 -3.86 -7.12 -3.08
N GLN A 303 -4.35 -5.91 -2.80
CA GLN A 303 -5.72 -5.63 -2.38
C GLN A 303 -6.43 -4.93 -3.53
N LEU A 304 -7.62 -5.40 -3.90
CA LEU A 304 -8.48 -4.79 -4.92
C LEU A 304 -9.75 -4.30 -4.23
N GLN A 305 -10.05 -3.00 -4.33
CA GLN A 305 -11.24 -2.40 -3.72
C GLN A 305 -12.23 -1.98 -4.78
N PHE A 306 -13.40 -2.63 -4.77
CA PHE A 306 -14.50 -2.38 -5.71
C PHE A 306 -15.56 -1.54 -5.04
N ASP A 307 -16.08 -0.55 -5.74
CA ASP A 307 -17.25 0.22 -5.32
C ASP A 307 -18.47 -0.71 -5.19
N LYS A 308 -19.11 -0.71 -4.02
CA LYS A 308 -20.30 -1.54 -3.79
C LYS A 308 -21.48 -1.09 -4.63
N ALA A 309 -21.60 0.21 -4.94
CA ALA A 309 -22.71 0.71 -5.73
C ALA A 309 -22.57 0.30 -7.20
N SER A 310 -21.51 0.79 -7.86
CA SER A 310 -21.30 0.58 -9.29
C SER A 310 -20.68 -0.77 -9.66
N GLY A 311 -19.91 -1.40 -8.78
CA GLY A 311 -19.09 -2.58 -9.10
C GLY A 311 -17.71 -2.27 -9.69
N LEU A 312 -17.38 -1.00 -9.92
CA LEU A 312 -16.11 -0.61 -10.53
C LEU A 312 -14.93 -0.75 -9.56
N LEU A 313 -13.79 -1.20 -10.06
CA LEU A 313 -12.52 -1.20 -9.32
C LEU A 313 -12.07 0.25 -9.09
N LEU A 314 -11.91 0.65 -7.83
CA LEU A 314 -11.48 2.01 -7.49
C LEU A 314 -10.00 2.09 -7.14
N ARG A 315 -9.47 1.05 -6.48
CA ARG A 315 -8.09 1.05 -5.99
C ARG A 315 -7.48 -0.34 -6.02
N ARG A 316 -6.21 -0.39 -6.44
CA ARG A 316 -5.29 -1.48 -6.15
C ARG A 316 -4.26 -1.00 -5.15
N THR A 317 -4.00 -1.78 -4.11
CA THR A 317 -2.89 -1.55 -3.19
C THR A 317 -2.00 -2.77 -3.22
N ILE A 318 -0.73 -2.58 -3.59
CA ILE A 318 0.23 -3.66 -3.74
C ILE A 318 1.27 -3.54 -2.63
N ALA A 319 1.57 -4.64 -1.96
CA ALA A 319 2.64 -4.73 -0.99
C ALA A 319 3.65 -5.79 -1.45
N THR A 320 4.86 -5.34 -1.77
CA THR A 320 5.99 -6.23 -2.13
C THR A 320 6.90 -6.37 -0.93
N ARG A 321 7.13 -7.60 -0.44
CA ARG A 321 8.06 -7.88 0.66
C ARG A 321 9.50 -7.76 0.15
N THR A 322 10.31 -6.99 0.87
CA THR A 322 11.74 -6.82 0.59
C THR A 322 12.55 -6.88 1.89
N PRO A 323 13.89 -7.02 1.83
CA PRO A 323 14.75 -6.91 2.99
C PRO A 323 14.63 -5.57 3.74
N LEU A 324 14.19 -4.50 3.06
CA LEU A 324 13.97 -3.17 3.65
C LEU A 324 12.59 -3.02 4.29
N GLY A 325 11.73 -4.04 4.24
CA GLY A 325 10.34 -4.00 4.67
C GLY A 325 9.35 -4.17 3.51
N GLN A 326 8.07 -3.88 3.76
CA GLN A 326 7.06 -3.89 2.70
C GLN A 326 7.16 -2.60 1.89
N LEU A 327 7.35 -2.73 0.58
CA LEU A 327 7.26 -1.62 -0.36
C LEU A 327 5.82 -1.52 -0.87
N PRO A 328 5.07 -0.47 -0.48
CA PRO A 328 3.72 -0.30 -0.95
C PRO A 328 3.66 0.46 -2.26
N GLU A 329 2.60 0.18 -3.01
CA GLU A 329 2.17 0.93 -4.17
C GLU A 329 0.66 1.04 -4.17
N GLN A 330 0.15 2.09 -4.76
CA GLN A 330 -1.27 2.33 -4.92
C GLN A 330 -1.56 2.77 -6.35
N ILE A 331 -2.62 2.21 -6.92
CA ILE A 331 -3.16 2.61 -8.22
C ILE A 331 -4.63 2.94 -8.01
N ASP A 332 -5.00 4.18 -8.30
CA ASP A 332 -6.37 4.68 -8.19
C ASP A 332 -6.98 4.85 -9.58
N TYR A 333 -8.23 4.41 -9.74
CA TYR A 333 -8.98 4.51 -10.99
C TYR A 333 -10.23 5.37 -10.77
N SER A 334 -10.44 6.35 -11.64
CA SER A 334 -11.58 7.26 -11.58
C SER A 334 -11.95 7.79 -12.97
N ASP A 335 -13.03 8.58 -13.03
CA ASP A 335 -13.59 9.12 -14.29
C ASP A 335 -13.84 7.99 -15.31
N TYR A 336 -14.61 6.98 -14.89
CA TYR A 336 -15.01 5.90 -15.79
C TYR A 336 -15.99 6.42 -16.85
N ARG A 337 -15.63 6.28 -18.13
CA ARG A 337 -16.46 6.69 -19.26
C ARG A 337 -16.74 5.52 -20.18
N ASP A 338 -17.85 5.60 -20.90
CA ASP A 338 -18.21 4.62 -21.92
C ASP A 338 -17.39 4.86 -23.20
N VAL A 339 -16.79 3.80 -23.71
CA VAL A 339 -16.10 3.75 -25.00
C VAL A 339 -16.59 2.51 -25.72
N ASN A 340 -17.49 2.67 -26.69
CA ASN A 340 -18.07 1.57 -27.47
C ASN A 340 -18.73 0.49 -26.59
N GLY A 341 -19.46 0.89 -25.55
CA GLY A 341 -20.16 -0.03 -24.64
C GLY A 341 -19.28 -0.67 -23.57
N VAL A 342 -18.03 -0.22 -23.45
CA VAL A 342 -17.08 -0.67 -22.41
C VAL A 342 -16.70 0.51 -21.53
N LYS A 343 -16.80 0.37 -20.21
CA LYS A 343 -16.35 1.42 -19.28
C LYS A 343 -14.83 1.37 -19.12
N VAL A 344 -14.18 2.51 -19.28
CA VAL A 344 -12.72 2.66 -19.15
C VAL A 344 -12.41 3.83 -18.21
N PRO A 345 -11.44 3.73 -17.29
CA PRO A 345 -11.03 4.86 -16.46
C PRO A 345 -10.26 5.89 -17.29
N PHE A 346 -10.69 7.16 -17.25
CA PHE A 346 -10.00 8.28 -17.91
C PHE A 346 -9.02 9.00 -16.97
N LEU A 347 -9.01 8.67 -15.69
CA LEU A 347 -8.07 9.21 -14.71
C LEU A 347 -7.47 8.07 -13.87
N VAL A 348 -6.16 7.86 -14.00
CA VAL A 348 -5.42 6.82 -13.27
C VAL A 348 -4.26 7.46 -12.51
N ARG A 349 -4.23 7.29 -11.18
CA ARG A 349 -3.13 7.80 -10.35
C ARG A 349 -2.28 6.67 -9.82
N TYR A 350 -0.98 6.72 -10.10
CA TYR A 350 0.02 5.79 -9.62
C TYR A 350 0.83 6.44 -8.51
N ALA A 351 0.83 5.84 -7.35
CA ALA A 351 1.61 6.25 -6.20
C ALA A 351 2.49 5.08 -5.76
N THR A 352 3.74 5.11 -6.17
CA THR A 352 4.78 4.16 -5.78
C THR A 352 5.80 4.85 -4.87
N TRP A 353 6.66 4.06 -4.26
CA TRP A 353 7.74 4.56 -3.42
C TRP A 353 8.78 5.42 -4.17
N GLN A 354 8.85 5.33 -5.50
CA GLN A 354 9.75 6.15 -6.34
C GLN A 354 9.03 7.22 -7.16
N ASN A 355 7.75 7.04 -7.45
CA ASN A 355 7.04 7.84 -8.43
C ASN A 355 5.61 8.14 -7.97
N LEU A 356 5.19 9.39 -8.12
CA LEU A 356 3.80 9.79 -8.01
C LEU A 356 3.44 10.47 -9.33
N GLN A 357 2.47 9.90 -10.04
CA GLN A 357 1.99 10.45 -11.29
C GLN A 357 0.48 10.24 -11.45
N THR A 358 -0.16 11.18 -12.15
CA THR A 358 -1.57 11.14 -12.51
C THR A 358 -1.69 11.17 -14.03
N GLU A 359 -2.25 10.11 -14.60
CA GLU A 359 -2.54 9.98 -16.04
C GLU A 359 -3.99 10.38 -16.29
N LYS A 360 -4.20 11.35 -17.17
CA LYS A 360 -5.51 11.81 -17.62
C LYS A 360 -5.63 11.58 -19.12
N PHE A 361 -6.47 10.64 -19.50
CA PHE A 361 -6.75 10.32 -20.89
C PHE A 361 -7.84 11.24 -21.45
N ILE A 362 -7.72 11.56 -22.74
CA ILE A 362 -8.71 12.35 -23.49
C ILE A 362 -9.21 11.60 -24.74
N ASP A 363 -8.41 10.65 -25.24
CA ASP A 363 -8.78 9.76 -26.33
C ASP A 363 -8.49 8.32 -25.92
N VAL A 364 -9.46 7.43 -26.12
CA VAL A 364 -9.36 6.00 -25.85
C VAL A 364 -9.99 5.26 -27.01
N LYS A 365 -9.22 4.38 -27.64
CA LYS A 365 -9.66 3.57 -28.78
C LYS A 365 -9.50 2.09 -28.45
N ILE A 366 -10.61 1.37 -28.47
CA ILE A 366 -10.66 -0.09 -28.29
C ILE A 366 -10.56 -0.74 -29.66
N ASN A 367 -9.76 -1.81 -29.78
CA ASN A 367 -9.52 -2.54 -31.02
C ASN A 367 -8.91 -1.70 -32.16
N ALA A 368 -8.24 -0.60 -31.82
CA ALA A 368 -7.41 0.12 -32.79
C ALA A 368 -6.19 -0.74 -33.18
N PRO A 369 -5.72 -0.66 -34.44
CA PRO A 369 -4.49 -1.33 -34.85
C PRO A 369 -3.31 -0.91 -33.97
N VAL A 370 -2.54 -1.89 -33.52
CA VAL A 370 -1.32 -1.71 -32.75
C VAL A 370 -0.22 -2.48 -33.48
N ASP A 371 0.83 -1.77 -33.89
CA ASP A 371 1.96 -2.37 -34.62
C ASP A 371 2.87 -3.15 -33.67
N ASP A 372 3.14 -4.41 -34.03
CA ASP A 372 4.00 -5.31 -33.26
C ASP A 372 5.46 -4.83 -33.23
N ALA A 373 5.89 -4.08 -34.23
CA ALA A 373 7.22 -3.47 -34.26
C ALA A 373 7.44 -2.49 -33.08
N LEU A 374 6.38 -1.88 -32.55
CA LEU A 374 6.46 -0.97 -31.40
C LEU A 374 6.82 -1.71 -30.10
N PHE A 375 6.65 -3.03 -30.04
CA PHE A 375 7.01 -3.84 -28.88
C PHE A 375 8.40 -4.44 -29.01
N ALA A 376 8.96 -4.48 -30.22
CA ALA A 376 10.34 -4.88 -30.44
C ALA A 376 11.31 -3.84 -29.87
N LYS A 377 12.36 -4.30 -29.19
CA LYS A 377 13.43 -3.43 -28.72
C LYS A 377 14.15 -2.83 -29.94
N PRO A 378 14.36 -1.50 -30.00
CA PRO A 378 15.12 -0.88 -31.07
C PRO A 378 16.53 -1.47 -31.18
N GLY A 379 17.04 -1.60 -32.41
CA GLY A 379 18.43 -1.93 -32.67
C GLY A 379 19.38 -0.88 -32.08
N ARG A 380 20.64 -1.27 -31.84
CA ARG A 380 21.68 -0.35 -31.37
C ARG A 380 22.06 0.69 -32.43
#